data_AF-T1DU23-F1
#
_entry.id   AF-T1DU23-F1
#
_cell.length_a   1.000
_cell.length_b   1.000
_cell.length_c   1.000
_cell.angle_alpha   90.00
_cell.angle_beta   90.00
_cell.angle_gamma   90.00
#
_symmetry.space_group_name_H-M   'P 1'
#
loop_
_entity.id
_entity.type
_entity.pdbx_description
1 polymer ?
#
loop_
_entity_poly.entity_id
_entity_poly.type
_entity_poly.pdbx_seq_one_letter_code
_entity_poly.pdbx_strand_id
1 'polypeptide(L)' 'MSKHLSNSERLRILEGYLSTSFSKYAIQNRYGLSRGPIPSWLRKFSLSDKPQAQDCMKPKRKEESRLSMSE' A
#
# COMPACT_ATOMS: atom_id res chain seq x y z
N MET A 1 -6.55 15.58 -17.59
CA MET A 1 -5.63 15.01 -18.59
C MET A 1 -4.97 13.78 -17.99
N SER A 2 -5.50 12.58 -18.25
CA SER A 2 -4.89 11.33 -17.81
C SER A 2 -3.62 11.11 -18.65
N LYS A 3 -2.45 11.23 -18.06
CA LYS A 3 -1.19 10.90 -18.75
C LYS A 3 -1.20 9.40 -19.03
N HIS A 4 -1.39 9.02 -20.29
CA HIS A 4 -1.41 7.61 -20.69
C HIS A 4 0.01 7.06 -20.66
N LEU A 5 0.37 6.41 -19.54
CA LEU A 5 1.65 5.73 -19.42
C LEU A 5 1.62 4.41 -20.17
N SER A 6 2.66 4.17 -20.96
CA SER A 6 2.95 2.89 -21.61
C SER A 6 3.25 1.79 -20.59
N ASN A 7 3.16 0.52 -20.99
CA ASN A 7 3.46 -0.60 -20.08
C ASN A 7 4.91 -0.55 -19.57
N SER A 8 5.87 -0.13 -20.41
CA SER A 8 7.28 0.03 -20.03
C SER A 8 7.49 1.13 -18.99
N GLU A 9 6.81 2.26 -19.11
CA GLU A 9 6.85 3.31 -18.09
C GLU A 9 6.26 2.83 -16.76
N ARG A 10 5.13 2.11 -16.81
CA ARG A 10 4.51 1.53 -15.61
C ARG A 10 5.46 0.57 -14.92
N LEU A 11 6.17 -0.26 -15.69
CA LEU A 11 7.18 -1.18 -15.17
C LEU A 11 8.35 -0.44 -14.51
N ARG A 12 8.91 0.61 -15.12
CA ARG A 12 9.96 1.42 -14.49
C ARG A 12 9.51 2.05 -13.18
N ILE A 13 8.27 2.52 -13.12
CA ILE A 13 7.69 3.08 -11.89
C ILE A 13 7.52 1.99 -10.82
N LEU A 14 7.05 0.81 -11.20
CA LEU A 14 6.93 -0.34 -10.30
C LEU A 14 8.29 -0.83 -9.81
N GLU A 15 9.29 -0.90 -10.67
CA GLU A 15 10.67 -1.25 -10.30
C GLU A 15 11.24 -0.23 -9.30
N GLY A 16 11.04 1.06 -9.54
CA GLY A 16 11.41 2.12 -8.59
C GLY A 16 10.65 2.00 -7.26
N TYR A 17 9.35 1.71 -7.31
CA TYR A 17 8.55 1.44 -6.12
C TYR A 17 9.10 0.23 -5.36
N LEU A 18 9.32 -0.90 -6.04
CA LEU A 18 9.82 -2.16 -5.49
C LEU A 18 11.26 -2.07 -4.95
N SER A 19 12.08 -1.18 -5.50
CA SER A 19 13.47 -0.96 -5.06
C SER A 19 13.61 0.05 -3.92
N THR A 20 12.63 0.94 -3.69
CA THR A 20 12.73 2.04 -2.70
C THR A 20 11.83 1.86 -1.48
N SER A 21 12.18 2.36 -0.31
CA SER A 21 11.30 2.35 0.87
C SER A 21 10.09 3.28 0.79
N PHE A 22 9.80 3.86 -0.38
CA PHE A 22 8.69 4.79 -0.57
C PHE A 22 7.33 4.11 -0.51
N SER A 23 6.37 4.83 0.08
CA SER A 23 4.97 4.41 0.06
C SER A 23 4.37 4.54 -1.34
N LYS A 24 3.27 3.82 -1.58
CA LYS A 24 2.49 3.91 -2.83
C LYS A 24 2.10 5.36 -3.13
N TYR A 25 1.74 6.12 -2.09
CA TYR A 25 1.37 7.53 -2.21
C TYR A 25 2.56 8.41 -2.60
N ALA A 26 3.73 8.22 -1.98
CA ALA A 26 4.93 8.97 -2.31
C ALA A 26 5.36 8.77 -3.77
N ILE A 27 5.33 7.52 -4.26
CA ILE A 27 5.57 7.22 -5.68
C ILE A 27 4.51 7.85 -6.59
N GLN A 28 3.23 7.74 -6.24
CA GLN A 28 2.16 8.36 -7.03
C GLN A 28 2.35 9.87 -7.15
N ASN A 29 2.66 10.55 -6.04
CA ASN A 29 2.90 11.99 -6.03
C ASN A 29 4.12 12.37 -6.88
N ARG A 30 5.22 11.60 -6.77
CA ARG A 30 6.46 11.84 -7.52
C ARG A 30 6.27 11.79 -9.03
N TYR A 31 5.42 10.87 -9.50
CA TYR A 31 5.14 10.67 -10.92
C TYR A 31 3.84 11.36 -11.39
N GLY A 32 3.18 12.15 -10.52
CA GLY A 32 1.93 12.84 -10.85
C GLY A 32 0.77 11.90 -11.19
N LEU A 33 0.73 10.72 -10.56
CA LEU A 33 -0.28 9.71 -10.80
C LEU A 33 -1.52 9.96 -9.94
N SER A 34 -2.69 9.63 -10.50
CA SER A 34 -3.94 9.51 -9.73
C SER A 34 -3.82 8.46 -8.62
N ARG A 35 -4.75 8.46 -7.66
CA ARG A 35 -4.80 7.43 -6.60
C ARG A 35 -5.18 6.06 -7.19
N GLY A 36 -4.49 5.00 -6.78
CA GLY A 36 -4.83 3.60 -7.11
C GLY A 36 -4.21 2.91 -8.35
N PRO A 37 -3.28 3.49 -9.15
CA PRO A 37 -2.72 2.79 -10.30
C PRO A 37 -1.73 1.68 -9.91
N ILE A 38 -0.97 1.87 -8.82
CA ILE A 38 0.07 0.93 -8.39
C ILE A 38 -0.51 -0.49 -8.11
N PRO A 39 -1.58 -0.66 -7.31
CA PRO A 39 -2.19 -1.99 -7.11
C PRO A 39 -2.78 -2.62 -8.37
N SER A 40 -3.25 -1.81 -9.33
CA SER A 40 -3.77 -2.30 -10.60
C SER A 40 -2.64 -2.81 -11.49
N TRP A 41 -1.53 -2.08 -11.55
CA TRP A 41 -0.36 -2.47 -12.34
C TRP A 41 0.34 -3.70 -11.76
N LEU A 42 0.50 -3.79 -10.44
CA LEU A 42 1.07 -4.98 -9.78
C LEU A 42 0.31 -6.26 -10.17
N ARG A 43 -1.03 -6.22 -10.10
CA ARG A 43 -1.89 -7.34 -10.54
C ARG A 43 -1.74 -7.64 -12.03
N LYS A 44 -1.67 -6.61 -12.88
CA LYS A 44 -1.50 -6.77 -14.33
C LYS A 44 -0.19 -7.45 -14.71
N PHE A 45 0.89 -7.15 -13.98
CA PHE A 45 2.22 -7.71 -14.24
C PHE A 45 2.54 -8.93 -13.35
N SER A 46 1.56 -9.46 -12.61
CA SER A 46 1.73 -10.56 -11.66
C SER A 46 2.90 -10.35 -10.68
N LEU A 47 3.09 -9.10 -10.25
CA LEU A 47 4.13 -8.71 -9.28
C LEU A 47 3.54 -8.68 -7.87
N SER A 48 4.28 -9.24 -6.91
CA SER A 48 3.94 -9.14 -5.50
C SER A 48 4.18 -7.72 -4.99
N ASP A 49 3.20 -7.18 -4.26
CA ASP A 49 3.37 -5.93 -3.53
C ASP A 49 4.42 -6.11 -2.43
N LYS A 50 5.01 -5.01 -1.96
CA LYS A 50 5.94 -5.08 -0.83
C LYS A 50 5.22 -5.65 0.38
N PRO A 51 5.89 -6.48 1.20
CA PRO A 51 5.37 -6.82 2.51
C PRO A 51 5.12 -5.51 3.26
N GLN A 52 3.84 -5.17 3.42
CA GLN A 52 3.44 -3.99 4.14
C GLN A 52 3.94 -4.23 5.57
N ALA A 53 4.89 -3.43 6.05
CA ALA A 53 5.42 -3.50 7.41
C ALA A 53 4.37 -3.04 8.43
N GLN A 54 3.15 -3.58 8.32
CA GLN A 54 2.00 -3.34 9.18
C GLN A 54 1.59 -4.61 9.93
N ASP A 55 2.27 -5.74 9.72
CA ASP A 55 2.03 -6.96 10.50
C ASP A 55 2.86 -7.03 11.80
N CYS A 56 2.95 -5.89 12.49
CA CYS A 56 3.49 -5.84 13.85
C CYS A 56 2.67 -4.92 14.74
N MET A 57 1.34 -4.96 14.66
CA MET A 57 0.51 -4.65 15.83
C MET A 57 -0.54 -5.73 16.06
N LYS A 58 -0.21 -6.52 17.09
CA LYS A 58 -1.00 -7.53 17.80
C LYS A 58 -2.47 -7.12 17.95
N PRO A 59 -3.43 -8.07 17.94
CA PRO A 59 -4.81 -7.76 18.28
C PRO A 59 -4.87 -7.18 19.69
N LYS A 60 -5.28 -5.92 19.82
CA LYS A 60 -5.61 -5.29 21.09
C LYS A 60 -6.90 -5.97 21.57
N ARG A 61 -6.78 -7.06 22.34
CA ARG A 61 -7.90 -7.61 23.10
C ARG A 61 -8.50 -6.45 23.90
N LYS A 62 -9.75 -6.08 23.57
CA LYS A 62 -10.60 -5.32 24.48
C LYS A 62 -10.88 -6.26 25.65
N GLU A 63 -10.12 -6.13 26.73
CA GLU A 63 -10.49 -6.69 28.03
C GLU A 63 -11.71 -5.88 28.48
N GLU A 64 -12.90 -6.40 28.19
CA GLU A 64 -14.15 -5.90 28.71
C GLU A 64 -14.11 -6.11 30.23
N SER A 65 -13.71 -5.07 30.96
CA SER A 65 -13.74 -5.01 32.41
C SER A 65 -15.19 -5.08 32.89
N ARG A 66 -15.77 -6.29 32.91
CA ARG A 66 -16.97 -6.59 33.68
C ARG A 66 -16.57 -6.96 35.10
N LEU A 67 -16.27 -5.93 35.90
CA LEU A 67 -16.38 -6.03 37.36
C LEU A 67 -17.58 -5.16 37.76
N SER A 68 -18.75 -5.79 37.69
CA SER A 68 -19.97 -5.30 38.31
C SER A 68 -19.75 -5.33 39.83
N MET A 69 -19.63 -4.16 40.45
CA MET A 69 -19.83 -4.03 41.89
C MET A 69 -21.33 -4.22 42.12
N SER A 70 -21.71 -5.37 42.66
CA SER A 70 -23.02 -5.57 43.24
C SER A 70 -22.89 -5.31 44.74
N GLU A 71 -23.56 -4.27 45.23
CA GLU A 71 -23.87 -4.06 46.65
C GLU A 71 -25.25 -4.65 46.95
#